data_AF-A0A9E0WNT7-F1
#
_entry.id   AF-A0A9E0WNT7-F1
#
_cell.length_a   1.000
_cell.length_b   1.000
_cell.length_c   1.000
_cell.angle_alpha   90.00
_cell.angle_beta   90.00
_cell.angle_gamma   90.00
#
_symmetry.space_group_name_H-M   'P 1'
#
loop_
_entity.id
_entity.type
_entity.pdbx_description
1 polymer ?
#
loop_
_entity_poly.entity_id
_entity_poly.type
_entity_poly.pdbx_seq_one_letter_code
_entity_poly.pdbx_strand_id
1 'polypeptide(L)'
;MKNLVTLSILLLCVAGFSQEQSISIDYTVDYLIPNRRQQAMDTVSVGYQKDGKYIWTNSNALAQDLGKSIFRRNPELLENADLAIIYDTENALLMMCFLSGENEIFFKFEISNFLPPIPQEGDMDSYELISENTGEVIEVLDYKSTVYDIFPSNKETDIMTVAFNNDLKVKNKQLFKKIFQMILSSQMGSEVVDVDIPEGLIMKVTNKGKTMLEAYNVETSTKTININYSFKITE
;
A
#
# COMPACT_ATOMS: atom_id res chain seq x y z
N MET A 1 -48.81 25.56 10.53
CA MET A 1 -47.50 26.17 10.89
C MET A 1 -46.64 25.26 11.75
N LYS A 2 -47.12 24.71 12.88
CA LYS A 2 -46.32 23.80 13.74
C LYS A 2 -45.73 22.61 12.97
N ASN A 3 -46.52 21.91 12.13
CA ASN A 3 -46.05 20.73 11.39
C ASN A 3 -44.98 21.04 10.32
N LEU A 4 -44.96 22.25 9.77
CA LEU A 4 -43.95 22.70 8.81
C LEU A 4 -42.62 22.99 9.52
N VAL A 5 -42.66 23.60 10.71
CA VAL A 5 -41.49 23.85 11.55
C VAL A 5 -40.86 22.53 12.01
N THR A 6 -41.68 21.55 12.41
CA THR A 6 -41.18 20.22 12.79
C THR A 6 -40.53 19.49 11.61
N LEU A 7 -41.10 19.59 10.40
CA LEU A 7 -40.53 19.01 9.19
C LEU A 7 -39.21 19.67 8.79
N SER A 8 -39.10 21.00 8.91
CA SER A 8 -37.87 21.74 8.63
C SER A 8 -36.76 21.42 9.63
N ILE A 9 -37.09 21.26 10.92
CA ILE A 9 -36.12 20.85 11.95
C ILE A 9 -35.69 19.39 11.73
N LEU A 10 -36.61 18.50 11.35
CA LEU A 10 -36.29 17.12 11.04
C LEU A 10 -35.34 17.01 9.84
N LEU A 11 -35.59 17.78 8.76
CA LEU A 11 -34.74 17.85 7.56
C LEU A 11 -33.34 18.40 7.84
N LEU A 12 -33.21 19.36 8.76
CA LEU A 12 -31.91 19.88 9.22
C LEU A 12 -31.12 18.84 10.04
N CYS A 13 -31.81 17.96 10.78
CA CYS A 13 -31.17 16.90 11.57
C CYS A 13 -30.76 15.66 10.74
N VAL A 14 -31.31 15.45 9.53
CA VAL A 14 -30.87 14.35 8.65
C VAL A 14 -29.59 14.68 7.88
N ALA A 15 -29.14 15.94 7.90
CA ALA A 15 -27.95 16.40 7.18
C ALA A 15 -26.61 15.96 7.80
N GLY A 16 -26.62 15.31 8.97
CA GLY A 16 -25.40 14.89 9.66
C GLY A 16 -25.28 13.38 9.74
N PHE A 17 -24.42 12.80 8.90
CA PHE A 17 -23.46 11.71 9.16
C PHE A 17 -22.86 11.28 7.81
N SER A 18 -22.18 12.21 7.11
CA SER A 18 -21.15 11.75 6.16
C SER A 18 -20.00 11.23 7.01
N GLN A 19 -19.65 9.95 6.87
CA GLN A 19 -18.42 9.43 7.46
C GLN A 19 -17.26 9.88 6.57
N GLU A 20 -16.97 11.18 6.58
CA GLU A 20 -15.85 11.74 5.83
C GLU A 20 -14.55 11.38 6.54
N GLN A 21 -13.73 10.57 5.89
CA GLN A 21 -12.39 10.21 6.35
C GLN A 21 -11.38 10.93 5.47
N SER A 22 -10.59 11.83 6.07
CA SER A 22 -9.49 12.50 5.39
C SER A 22 -8.17 11.81 5.72
N ILE A 23 -7.46 11.36 4.70
CA ILE A 23 -6.16 10.69 4.80
C ILE A 23 -5.08 11.60 4.22
N SER A 24 -4.00 11.80 4.96
CA SER A 24 -2.87 12.62 4.54
C SER A 24 -1.69 11.73 4.15
N ILE A 25 -1.17 11.94 2.95
CA ILE A 25 0.01 11.29 2.40
C ILE A 25 1.12 12.35 2.31
N ASP A 26 2.23 12.12 2.99
CA ASP A 26 3.32 13.10 3.10
C ASP A 26 4.24 13.08 1.88
N TYR A 27 4.45 11.92 1.26
CA TYR A 27 5.30 11.73 0.10
C TYR A 27 4.61 10.89 -0.97
N THR A 28 4.73 11.26 -2.24
CA THR A 28 4.35 10.40 -3.37
C THR A 28 5.58 10.10 -4.19
N VAL A 29 5.82 8.83 -4.48
CA VAL A 29 6.97 8.36 -5.25
C VAL A 29 6.49 7.60 -6.47
N ASP A 30 6.95 8.01 -7.64
CA ASP A 30 6.79 7.23 -8.86
C ASP A 30 7.99 6.30 -9.00
N TYR A 31 7.72 5.00 -9.02
CA TYR A 31 8.75 3.98 -9.15
C TYR A 31 8.76 3.38 -10.54
N LEU A 32 9.96 3.18 -11.10
CA LEU A 32 10.18 2.35 -12.28
C LEU A 32 10.32 0.89 -11.88
N ILE A 33 9.52 0.03 -12.51
CA ILE A 33 9.51 -1.42 -12.28
C ILE A 33 9.79 -2.12 -13.62
N PRO A 34 10.84 -2.96 -13.71
CA PRO A 34 11.13 -3.67 -14.95
C PRO A 34 10.06 -4.70 -15.32
N ASN A 35 9.42 -4.51 -16.48
CA ASN A 35 8.44 -5.44 -17.03
C ASN A 35 9.12 -6.47 -17.94
N ARG A 36 9.39 -7.65 -17.38
CA ARG A 36 10.07 -8.74 -18.10
C ARG A 36 9.25 -9.32 -19.27
N ARG A 37 7.92 -9.18 -19.27
CA ARG A 37 7.06 -9.72 -20.33
C ARG A 37 7.11 -8.87 -21.59
N GLN A 38 7.27 -7.57 -21.44
CA GLN A 38 7.23 -6.60 -22.55
C GLN A 38 8.59 -5.96 -22.86
N GLN A 39 9.65 -6.32 -22.12
CA GLN A 39 10.97 -5.66 -22.21
C GLN A 39 10.86 -4.13 -22.06
N ALA A 40 9.94 -3.68 -21.21
CA ALA A 40 9.62 -2.27 -20.97
C ALA A 40 9.79 -1.94 -19.48
N MET A 41 9.69 -0.65 -19.14
CA MET A 41 9.57 -0.18 -17.75
C MET A 41 8.13 0.24 -17.49
N ASP A 42 7.55 -0.27 -16.41
CA ASP A 42 6.27 0.21 -15.90
C ASP A 42 6.52 1.27 -14.82
N THR A 43 5.54 2.15 -14.61
CA THR A 43 5.57 3.13 -13.52
C THR A 43 4.44 2.86 -12.54
N VAL A 44 4.74 2.88 -11.24
CA VAL A 44 3.74 2.79 -10.17
C VAL A 44 3.97 3.93 -9.18
N SER A 45 2.92 4.72 -8.94
CA SER A 45 2.92 5.72 -7.88
C SER A 45 2.55 5.09 -6.54
N VAL A 46 3.33 5.41 -5.52
CA VAL A 46 3.10 4.98 -4.13
C VAL A 46 3.16 6.20 -3.22
N GLY A 47 2.10 6.40 -2.46
CA GLY A 47 2.00 7.40 -1.41
C GLY A 47 2.39 6.83 -0.06
N TYR A 48 3.24 7.55 0.68
CA TYR A 48 3.65 7.22 2.04
C TYR A 48 3.20 8.31 3.01
N GLN A 49 2.53 7.89 4.08
CA GLN A 49 2.46 8.71 5.28
C GLN A 49 3.72 8.48 6.12
N LYS A 50 4.36 9.55 6.59
CA LYS A 50 5.63 9.50 7.34
C LYS A 50 5.56 8.63 8.61
N ASP A 51 4.40 8.62 9.27
CA ASP A 51 4.18 7.82 10.48
C ASP A 51 3.94 6.33 10.18
N GLY A 52 3.91 5.93 8.90
CA GLY A 52 3.78 4.54 8.51
C GLY A 52 2.37 3.97 8.64
N LYS A 53 1.36 4.79 8.95
CA LYS A 53 -0.04 4.37 9.12
C LYS A 53 -0.78 4.13 7.80
N TYR A 54 -0.50 4.92 6.76
CA TYR A 54 -1.14 4.77 5.45
C TYR A 54 -0.12 4.57 4.32
N ILE A 55 -0.43 3.63 3.43
CA ILE A 55 0.14 3.52 2.08
C ILE A 55 -0.99 3.75 1.08
N TRP A 56 -0.71 4.52 0.03
CA TRP A 56 -1.61 4.68 -1.12
C TRP A 56 -0.94 4.20 -2.41
N THR A 57 -1.70 3.67 -3.36
CA THR A 57 -1.21 3.45 -4.73
C THR A 57 -2.35 3.56 -5.73
N ASN A 58 -2.02 3.98 -6.95
CA ASN A 58 -2.93 4.01 -8.11
C ASN A 58 -2.41 3.14 -9.26
N SER A 59 -1.91 1.94 -8.95
CA SER A 59 -1.30 1.07 -9.95
C SER A 59 -2.28 0.68 -11.05
N ASN A 60 -2.05 1.19 -12.26
CA ASN A 60 -2.79 0.82 -13.48
C ASN A 60 -2.71 -0.69 -13.74
N ALA A 61 -1.59 -1.34 -13.41
CA ALA A 61 -1.44 -2.78 -13.56
C ALA A 61 -2.42 -3.55 -12.66
N LEU A 62 -2.54 -3.13 -11.38
CA LEU A 62 -3.52 -3.70 -10.45
C LEU A 62 -4.95 -3.42 -10.92
N ALA A 63 -5.22 -2.21 -11.42
CA ALA A 63 -6.53 -1.85 -12.00
C ALA A 63 -6.91 -2.78 -13.15
N GLN A 64 -5.99 -3.00 -14.10
CA GLN A 64 -6.23 -3.87 -15.24
C GLN A 64 -6.43 -5.33 -14.83
N ASP A 65 -5.65 -5.85 -13.88
CA ASP A 65 -5.77 -7.25 -13.46
C ASP A 65 -7.03 -7.51 -12.64
N LEU A 66 -7.45 -6.56 -11.79
CA LEU A 66 -8.75 -6.60 -11.12
C LEU A 66 -9.89 -6.49 -12.14
N GLY A 67 -9.81 -5.54 -13.06
CA GLY A 67 -10.78 -5.34 -14.13
C GLY A 67 -10.94 -6.58 -15.01
N LYS A 68 -9.85 -7.23 -15.42
CA LYS A 68 -9.89 -8.51 -16.17
C LYS A 68 -10.59 -9.60 -15.38
N SER A 69 -10.46 -9.60 -14.06
CA SER A 69 -11.08 -10.61 -13.19
C SER A 69 -12.60 -10.41 -13.10
N ILE A 70 -13.06 -9.16 -13.02
CA ILE A 70 -14.48 -8.79 -12.89
C ILE A 70 -15.19 -8.78 -14.26
N PHE A 71 -14.58 -8.17 -15.28
CA PHE A 71 -15.18 -7.90 -16.59
C PHE A 71 -14.60 -8.76 -17.72
N ARG A 72 -14.39 -10.06 -17.47
CA ARG A 72 -13.79 -11.01 -18.44
C ARG A 72 -14.38 -10.99 -19.86
N ARG A 73 -15.65 -10.58 -20.01
CA ARG A 73 -16.39 -10.62 -21.27
C ARG A 73 -16.43 -9.29 -22.03
N ASN A 74 -16.00 -8.19 -21.41
CA ASN A 74 -16.10 -6.82 -21.94
C ASN A 74 -14.74 -6.12 -21.85
N PRO A 75 -13.76 -6.48 -22.70
CA PRO A 75 -12.40 -5.95 -22.63
C PRO A 75 -12.32 -4.44 -22.85
N GLU A 76 -13.27 -3.85 -23.56
CA GLU A 76 -13.37 -2.39 -23.78
C GLU A 76 -13.53 -1.59 -22.47
N LEU A 77 -14.08 -2.20 -21.43
CA LEU A 77 -14.20 -1.55 -20.11
C LEU A 77 -12.84 -1.40 -19.41
N LEU A 78 -11.81 -2.14 -19.83
CA LEU A 78 -10.48 -2.12 -19.23
C LEU A 78 -9.64 -0.93 -19.68
N GLU A 79 -9.96 -0.30 -20.81
CA GLU A 79 -9.16 0.80 -21.37
C GLU A 79 -9.14 2.03 -20.44
N ASN A 80 -10.24 2.26 -19.73
CA ASN A 80 -10.41 3.37 -18.79
C ASN A 80 -10.51 2.87 -17.33
N ALA A 81 -9.91 1.72 -17.02
CA ALA A 81 -9.92 1.18 -15.67
C ALA A 81 -8.94 1.94 -14.77
N ASP A 82 -9.44 2.45 -13.64
CA ASP A 82 -8.66 3.11 -12.59
C ASP A 82 -8.89 2.39 -11.25
N LEU A 83 -7.85 2.35 -10.44
CA LEU A 83 -7.87 1.71 -9.13
C LEU A 83 -7.04 2.54 -8.15
N ALA A 84 -7.70 3.10 -7.14
CA ALA A 84 -7.03 3.67 -5.98
C ALA A 84 -7.10 2.66 -4.82
N ILE A 85 -5.95 2.33 -4.25
CA ILE A 85 -5.83 1.47 -3.07
C ILE A 85 -5.24 2.31 -1.94
N ILE A 86 -5.82 2.20 -0.75
CA ILE A 86 -5.26 2.71 0.49
C ILE A 86 -5.20 1.57 1.49
N TYR A 87 -4.04 1.36 2.07
CA TYR A 87 -3.83 0.39 3.13
C TYR A 87 -3.59 1.11 4.46
N ASP A 88 -4.47 0.87 5.43
CA ASP A 88 -4.30 1.24 6.84
C ASP A 88 -3.52 0.13 7.55
N THR A 89 -2.26 0.41 7.85
CA THR A 89 -1.32 -0.58 8.40
C THR A 89 -1.58 -0.85 9.88
N GLU A 90 -2.20 0.09 10.60
CA GLU A 90 -2.54 -0.08 12.03
C GLU A 90 -3.71 -1.05 12.19
N ASN A 91 -4.74 -0.87 11.36
CA ASN A 91 -5.97 -1.64 11.43
C ASN A 91 -6.01 -2.82 10.44
N ALA A 92 -4.98 -2.98 9.61
CA ALA A 92 -4.95 -3.93 8.51
C ALA A 92 -6.16 -3.83 7.57
N LEU A 93 -6.63 -2.60 7.32
CA LEU A 93 -7.78 -2.33 6.45
C LEU A 93 -7.31 -1.97 5.04
N LEU A 94 -7.84 -2.64 4.02
CA LEU A 94 -7.70 -2.25 2.63
C LEU A 94 -8.95 -1.50 2.19
N MET A 95 -8.76 -0.29 1.67
CA MET A 95 -9.78 0.51 1.01
C MET A 95 -9.44 0.56 -0.48
N MET A 96 -10.38 0.18 -1.33
CA MET A 96 -10.21 0.21 -2.79
C MET A 96 -11.37 0.96 -3.42
N CYS A 97 -11.05 1.83 -4.36
CA CYS A 97 -11.99 2.44 -5.28
C CYS A 97 -11.59 2.02 -6.69
N PHE A 98 -12.45 1.26 -7.35
CA PHE A 98 -12.25 0.79 -8.72
C PHE A 98 -13.28 1.42 -9.64
N LEU A 99 -12.81 2.06 -10.71
CA LEU A 99 -13.62 2.75 -11.70
C LEU A 99 -13.34 2.13 -13.08
N SER A 100 -14.38 1.90 -13.87
CA SER A 100 -14.24 1.32 -15.22
C SER A 100 -15.47 1.63 -16.07
N GLY A 101 -15.33 2.58 -16.99
CA GLY A 101 -16.46 3.15 -17.73
C GLY A 101 -17.44 3.84 -16.77
N GLU A 102 -18.71 3.40 -16.78
CA GLU A 102 -19.73 3.88 -15.83
C GLU A 102 -19.83 3.00 -14.56
N ASN A 103 -18.96 2.01 -14.40
CA ASN A 103 -18.95 1.13 -13.24
C ASN A 103 -18.04 1.70 -12.15
N GLU A 104 -18.56 1.75 -10.93
CA GLU A 104 -17.83 2.15 -9.74
C GLU A 104 -18.03 1.10 -8.66
N ILE A 105 -16.91 0.64 -8.09
CA ILE A 105 -16.91 -0.38 -7.05
C ILE A 105 -16.02 0.10 -5.90
N PHE A 106 -16.61 0.19 -4.72
CA PHE A 106 -15.91 0.49 -3.49
C PHE A 106 -15.83 -0.74 -2.60
N PHE A 107 -14.63 -1.03 -2.12
CA PHE A 107 -14.40 -2.04 -1.12
C PHE A 107 -13.69 -1.43 0.07
N LYS A 108 -14.17 -1.77 1.27
CA LYS A 108 -13.43 -1.58 2.52
C LYS A 108 -13.47 -2.91 3.25
N PHE A 109 -12.33 -3.53 3.45
CA PHE A 109 -12.26 -4.79 4.16
C PHE A 109 -11.01 -4.90 5.02
N GLU A 110 -11.16 -5.68 6.10
CA GLU A 110 -10.06 -6.09 6.94
C GLU A 110 -9.33 -7.26 6.27
N ILE A 111 -8.05 -7.07 5.94
CA ILE A 111 -7.31 -8.07 5.18
C ILE A 111 -7.11 -9.36 5.98
N SER A 112 -7.05 -9.26 7.31
CA SER A 112 -6.96 -10.41 8.23
C SER A 112 -8.02 -11.49 7.94
N ASN A 113 -9.23 -11.10 7.51
CA ASN A 113 -10.34 -12.00 7.17
C ASN A 113 -10.12 -12.80 5.88
N PHE A 114 -9.15 -12.42 5.06
CA PHE A 114 -8.83 -13.08 3.79
C PHE A 114 -7.49 -13.81 3.83
N LEU A 115 -6.74 -13.68 4.93
CA LEU A 115 -5.50 -14.42 5.12
C LEU A 115 -5.83 -15.85 5.54
N PRO A 116 -5.10 -16.84 5.00
CA PRO A 116 -5.20 -18.20 5.54
C PRO A 116 -4.78 -18.18 7.02
N PRO A 117 -5.45 -18.99 7.88
CA PRO A 117 -5.03 -19.11 9.26
C PRO A 117 -3.59 -19.61 9.32
N ILE A 118 -2.77 -19.01 10.20
CA ILE A 118 -1.43 -19.49 10.48
C ILE A 118 -1.57 -20.94 11.00
N PRO A 119 -0.91 -21.94 10.38
CA PRO A 119 -0.99 -23.32 10.82
C PRO A 119 -0.63 -23.42 12.31
N GLN A 120 -1.53 -23.98 13.12
CA GLN A 120 -1.33 -24.03 14.59
C GLN A 120 -0.43 -25.18 15.06
N GLU A 121 -0.06 -26.14 14.18
CA GLU A 121 0.71 -27.32 14.59
C GLU A 121 1.76 -27.73 13.54
N GLY A 122 3.01 -27.76 14.00
CA GLY A 122 4.24 -28.01 13.24
C GLY A 122 5.32 -27.05 13.74
N ASP A 123 6.59 -27.44 13.79
CA ASP A 123 7.71 -26.54 14.12
C ASP A 123 7.66 -25.35 13.15
N MET A 124 7.01 -24.26 13.57
CA MET A 124 7.04 -23.01 12.85
C MET A 124 8.44 -22.46 13.03
N ASP A 125 9.25 -22.54 11.97
CA ASP A 125 10.52 -21.82 11.92
C ASP A 125 10.21 -20.33 11.98
N SER A 126 10.22 -19.78 13.19
CA SER A 126 10.16 -18.35 13.44
C SER A 126 11.46 -17.73 12.95
N TYR A 127 11.38 -16.62 12.23
CA TYR A 127 12.54 -15.86 11.83
C TYR A 127 12.29 -14.36 11.93
N GLU A 128 13.38 -13.61 11.90
CA GLU A 128 13.40 -12.16 11.94
C GLU A 128 13.87 -11.65 10.57
N LEU A 129 13.33 -10.51 10.13
CA LEU A 129 13.92 -9.78 9.00
C LEU A 129 15.00 -8.86 9.55
N ILE A 130 16.25 -9.14 9.21
CA ILE A 130 17.44 -8.42 9.63
C ILE A 130 17.79 -7.42 8.52
N SER A 131 18.17 -6.19 8.91
CA SER A 131 18.75 -5.19 8.01
C SER A 131 20.16 -4.83 8.44
N GLU A 132 21.13 -5.01 7.55
CA GLU A 132 22.54 -4.65 7.78
C GLU A 132 22.94 -3.47 6.90
N ASN A 133 23.54 -2.43 7.48
CA ASN A 133 24.07 -1.31 6.72
C ASN A 133 25.35 -1.74 5.98
N THR A 134 25.38 -1.55 4.66
CA THR A 134 26.54 -1.96 3.85
C THR A 134 27.71 -0.96 3.91
N GLY A 135 27.48 0.24 4.48
CA GLY A 135 28.39 1.37 4.47
C GLY A 135 28.38 2.17 3.15
N GLU A 136 27.63 1.70 2.15
CA GLU A 136 27.51 2.37 0.86
C GLU A 136 26.45 3.48 0.89
N VAL A 137 26.74 4.56 0.17
CA VAL A 137 25.78 5.64 -0.09
C VAL A 137 25.71 5.82 -1.60
N ILE A 138 24.49 5.72 -2.13
CA ILE A 138 24.20 5.96 -3.54
C ILE A 138 23.39 7.24 -3.71
N GLU A 139 23.31 7.75 -4.93
CA GLU A 139 22.50 8.89 -5.28
C GLU A 139 21.38 8.46 -6.23
N VAL A 140 20.14 8.79 -5.89
CA VAL A 140 18.94 8.53 -6.69
C VAL A 140 18.13 9.82 -6.74
N LEU A 141 17.95 10.40 -7.93
CA LEU A 141 17.27 11.70 -8.13
C LEU A 141 17.87 12.82 -7.25
N ASP A 142 19.20 12.89 -7.16
CA ASP A 142 19.94 13.84 -6.32
C ASP A 142 19.75 13.65 -4.79
N TYR A 143 19.03 12.61 -4.37
CA TYR A 143 18.93 12.22 -2.96
C TYR A 143 20.01 11.22 -2.60
N LYS A 144 20.81 11.56 -1.58
CA LYS A 144 21.73 10.62 -0.94
C LYS A 144 20.94 9.55 -0.20
N SER A 145 21.25 8.29 -0.49
CA SER A 145 20.54 7.14 0.04
C SER A 145 21.51 6.13 0.62
N THR A 146 21.30 5.75 1.88
CA THR A 146 22.11 4.74 2.56
C THR A 146 21.62 3.35 2.15
N VAL A 147 22.55 2.47 1.83
CA VAL A 147 22.25 1.12 1.34
C VAL A 147 22.28 0.10 2.49
N TYR A 148 21.28 -0.76 2.51
CA TYR A 148 21.12 -1.84 3.47
C TYR A 148 20.86 -3.16 2.75
N ASP A 149 21.42 -4.23 3.28
CA ASP A 149 21.06 -5.59 2.92
C ASP A 149 20.00 -6.11 3.89
N ILE A 150 18.90 -6.61 3.35
CA ILE A 150 17.75 -7.14 4.10
C ILE A 150 17.61 -8.63 3.79
N PHE A 151 17.60 -9.46 4.82
CA PHE A 151 17.51 -10.91 4.70
C PHE A 151 16.82 -11.53 5.91
N PRO A 152 16.17 -12.71 5.76
CA PRO A 152 15.62 -13.44 6.89
C PRO A 152 16.73 -14.14 7.68
N SER A 153 16.62 -14.17 9.01
CA SER A 153 17.62 -14.75 9.91
C SER A 153 17.87 -16.26 9.68
N ASN A 154 16.92 -16.97 9.06
CA ASN A 154 17.06 -18.39 8.74
C ASN A 154 17.62 -18.65 7.32
N LYS A 155 17.76 -17.63 6.47
CA LYS A 155 18.32 -17.74 5.10
C LYS A 155 19.11 -16.48 4.73
N GLU A 156 20.27 -16.32 5.36
CA GLU A 156 21.17 -15.18 5.15
C GLU A 156 21.62 -14.99 3.68
N THR A 157 21.54 -16.03 2.85
CA THR A 157 21.90 -15.94 1.42
C THR A 157 20.83 -15.28 0.54
N ASP A 158 19.58 -15.19 1.01
CA ASP A 158 18.48 -14.56 0.28
C ASP A 158 18.41 -13.05 0.58
N ILE A 159 19.43 -12.34 0.10
CA ILE A 159 19.63 -10.90 0.32
C ILE A 159 18.84 -10.07 -0.69
N MET A 160 18.12 -9.08 -0.18
CA MET A 160 17.57 -7.95 -0.92
C MET A 160 18.28 -6.67 -0.49
N THR A 161 18.84 -5.93 -1.44
CA THR A 161 19.53 -4.67 -1.14
C THR A 161 18.59 -3.50 -1.38
N VAL A 162 18.42 -2.64 -0.37
CA VAL A 162 17.50 -1.50 -0.39
C VAL A 162 18.24 -0.22 -0.03
N ALA A 163 18.05 0.82 -0.83
CA ALA A 163 18.55 2.16 -0.55
C ALA A 163 17.45 3.04 0.03
N PHE A 164 17.72 3.64 1.19
CA PHE A 164 16.79 4.53 1.88
C PHE A 164 17.33 5.96 1.92
N ASN A 165 16.48 6.94 1.59
CA ASN A 165 16.76 8.34 1.91
C ASN A 165 16.26 8.66 3.32
N ASN A 166 17.20 8.94 4.22
CA ASN A 166 16.92 9.16 5.64
C ASN A 166 16.38 10.57 5.95
N ASP A 167 16.55 11.52 5.02
CA ASP A 167 16.03 12.90 5.16
C ASP A 167 14.49 12.92 5.01
N LEU A 168 13.97 12.08 4.13
CA LEU A 168 12.54 11.84 3.91
C LEU A 168 12.03 10.75 4.85
N LYS A 169 11.74 11.14 6.09
CA LYS A 169 11.39 10.20 7.17
C LYS A 169 10.11 9.41 6.89
N VAL A 170 10.21 8.08 6.85
CA VAL A 170 9.08 7.14 6.83
C VAL A 170 9.34 6.02 7.84
N LYS A 171 8.37 5.76 8.72
CA LYS A 171 8.45 4.68 9.72
C LYS A 171 8.18 3.31 9.10
N ASN A 172 9.17 2.79 8.36
CA ASN A 172 9.06 1.54 7.61
C ASN A 172 8.72 0.31 8.46
N LYS A 173 9.23 0.23 9.70
CA LYS A 173 8.86 -0.86 10.63
C LYS A 173 7.34 -0.94 10.82
N GLN A 174 6.67 0.20 11.04
CA GLN A 174 5.22 0.24 11.20
C GLN A 174 4.51 -0.08 9.87
N LEU A 175 5.03 0.47 8.77
CA LEU A 175 4.49 0.30 7.43
C LEU A 175 4.44 -1.18 6.99
N PHE A 176 5.56 -1.89 7.17
CA PHE A 176 5.77 -3.19 6.56
C PHE A 176 5.52 -4.37 7.49
N LYS A 177 5.47 -4.18 8.83
CA LYS A 177 5.27 -5.29 9.76
C LYS A 177 4.06 -6.15 9.40
N LYS A 178 2.90 -5.52 9.19
CA LYS A 178 1.67 -6.26 8.82
C LYS A 178 1.74 -6.85 7.41
N ILE A 179 2.33 -6.14 6.45
CA ILE A 179 2.51 -6.63 5.07
C ILE A 179 3.39 -7.87 5.03
N PHE A 180 4.53 -7.87 5.74
CA PHE A 180 5.40 -9.04 5.83
C PHE A 180 4.75 -10.19 6.59
N GLN A 181 4.09 -9.91 7.71
CA GLN A 181 3.31 -10.94 8.42
C GLN A 181 2.27 -11.58 7.50
N MET A 182 1.59 -10.81 6.65
CA MET A 182 0.63 -11.31 5.68
C MET A 182 1.26 -12.18 4.59
N ILE A 183 2.30 -11.68 3.92
CA ILE A 183 2.94 -12.40 2.79
C ILE A 183 3.56 -13.71 3.30
N LEU A 184 4.21 -13.66 4.45
CA LEU A 184 5.02 -14.77 4.94
C LEU A 184 4.17 -15.85 5.62
N SER A 185 3.07 -15.47 6.30
CA SER A 185 2.07 -16.43 6.77
C SER A 185 1.42 -17.20 5.62
N SER A 186 1.22 -16.57 4.46
CA SER A 186 0.64 -17.22 3.28
C SER A 186 1.58 -18.18 2.53
N GLN A 187 2.90 -18.00 2.65
CA GLN A 187 3.89 -18.74 1.84
C GLN A 187 4.67 -19.80 2.61
N MET A 188 4.86 -19.65 3.92
CA MET A 188 5.83 -20.49 4.65
C MET A 188 5.26 -21.17 5.90
N GLY A 189 4.03 -20.88 6.31
CA GLY A 189 3.56 -21.32 7.63
C GLY A 189 4.48 -20.85 8.77
N SER A 190 5.27 -19.80 8.54
CA SER A 190 6.24 -19.25 9.46
C SER A 190 5.72 -17.95 10.05
N GLU A 191 6.01 -17.73 11.33
CA GLU A 191 5.69 -16.48 12.01
C GLU A 191 6.89 -15.52 11.93
N VAL A 192 6.64 -14.29 11.50
CA VAL A 192 7.62 -13.20 11.57
C VAL A 192 7.52 -12.57 12.95
N VAL A 193 8.56 -12.78 13.74
CA VAL A 193 8.60 -12.32 15.14
C VAL A 193 8.96 -10.85 15.22
N ASP A 194 9.93 -10.40 14.41
CA ASP A 194 10.28 -8.99 14.29
C ASP A 194 10.73 -8.59 12.87
N VAL A 195 10.56 -7.30 12.59
CA VAL A 195 10.97 -6.63 11.36
C VAL A 195 11.85 -5.46 11.76
N ASP A 196 13.15 -5.56 11.49
CA ASP A 196 14.09 -4.46 11.64
C ASP A 196 14.38 -3.87 10.26
N ILE A 197 13.67 -2.80 9.91
CA ILE A 197 13.85 -2.09 8.63
C ILE A 197 14.13 -0.62 8.93
N PRO A 198 15.18 -0.03 8.33
CA PRO A 198 15.55 1.36 8.54
C PRO A 198 14.40 2.33 8.25
N GLU A 199 14.36 3.44 8.99
CA GLU A 199 13.51 4.57 8.63
C GLU A 199 14.01 5.25 7.35
N GLY A 200 13.09 5.87 6.61
CA GLY A 200 13.42 6.64 5.41
C GLY A 200 12.62 6.21 4.19
N LEU A 201 12.58 7.04 3.18
CA LEU A 201 11.88 6.74 1.93
C LEU A 201 12.69 5.72 1.13
N ILE A 202 12.03 4.67 0.61
CA ILE A 202 12.67 3.69 -0.26
C ILE A 202 12.99 4.38 -1.59
N MET A 203 14.27 4.41 -1.97
CA MET A 203 14.71 5.02 -3.22
C MET A 203 15.04 3.98 -4.29
N LYS A 204 15.52 2.80 -3.87
CA LYS A 204 15.88 1.72 -4.79
C LYS A 204 15.84 0.38 -4.09
N VAL A 205 15.38 -0.65 -4.79
CA VAL A 205 15.41 -2.04 -4.36
C VAL A 205 16.09 -2.87 -5.45
N THR A 206 17.04 -3.69 -5.06
CA THR A 206 17.70 -4.65 -5.94
C THR A 206 17.72 -6.04 -5.32
N ASN A 207 17.72 -7.07 -6.17
CA ASN A 207 17.86 -8.46 -5.74
C ASN A 207 18.85 -9.15 -6.69
N LYS A 208 19.91 -9.75 -6.13
CA LYS A 208 20.99 -10.41 -6.89
C LYS A 208 21.55 -9.50 -8.01
N GLY A 209 21.77 -8.22 -7.67
CA GLY A 209 22.32 -7.21 -8.58
C GLY A 209 21.35 -6.69 -9.65
N LYS A 210 20.08 -7.12 -9.65
CA LYS A 210 19.06 -6.63 -10.58
C LYS A 210 18.14 -5.65 -9.88
N THR A 211 17.98 -4.45 -10.45
CA THR A 211 16.97 -3.49 -9.98
C THR A 211 15.58 -4.12 -10.09
N MET A 212 14.85 -4.08 -8.98
CA MET A 212 13.46 -4.51 -8.88
C MET A 212 12.53 -3.30 -8.90
N LEU A 213 12.99 -2.19 -8.30
CA LEU A 213 12.26 -0.94 -8.16
C LEU A 213 13.27 0.21 -7.98
N GLU A 214 13.06 1.34 -8.65
CA GLU A 214 13.89 2.54 -8.50
C GLU A 214 13.01 3.79 -8.59
N ALA A 215 13.20 4.73 -7.68
CA ALA A 215 12.46 5.99 -7.67
C ALA A 215 12.83 6.82 -8.89
N TYR A 216 11.81 7.33 -9.59
CA TYR A 216 11.93 8.18 -10.77
C TYR A 216 11.41 9.60 -10.53
N ASN A 217 10.48 9.77 -9.60
CA ASN A 217 10.01 11.08 -9.15
C ASN A 217 9.62 11.00 -7.66
N VAL A 218 9.85 12.07 -6.92
CA VAL A 218 9.49 12.20 -5.50
C VAL A 218 8.81 13.55 -5.29
N GLU A 219 7.53 13.50 -4.94
CA GLU A 219 6.76 14.66 -4.52
C GLU A 219 6.67 14.70 -2.99
N THR A 220 7.12 15.80 -2.39
CA THR A 220 7.06 16.03 -0.94
C THR A 220 5.88 16.90 -0.51
N SER A 221 5.02 17.29 -1.45
CA SER A 221 3.79 18.01 -1.15
C SER A 221 2.74 17.06 -0.59
N THR A 222 2.15 17.43 0.55
CA THR A 222 1.12 16.62 1.17
C THR A 222 -0.09 16.46 0.25
N LYS A 223 -0.45 15.19 -0.02
CA LYS A 223 -1.66 14.83 -0.74
C LYS A 223 -2.75 14.44 0.25
N THR A 224 -3.91 15.07 0.14
CA THR A 224 -5.08 14.73 0.96
C THR A 224 -6.04 13.88 0.14
N ILE A 225 -6.39 12.71 0.66
CA ILE A 225 -7.39 11.82 0.08
C ILE A 225 -8.63 11.87 0.96
N ASN A 226 -9.72 12.39 0.42
CA ASN A 226 -11.01 12.43 1.10
C ASN A 226 -11.84 11.24 0.66
N ILE A 227 -12.23 10.42 1.63
CA ILE A 227 -13.15 9.30 1.43
C ILE A 227 -14.48 9.70 2.03
N ASN A 228 -15.49 9.84 1.16
CA ASN A 228 -16.84 10.21 1.56
C ASN A 228 -17.75 8.98 1.41
N TYR A 229 -18.11 8.36 2.54
CA TYR A 229 -19.13 7.32 2.56
C TYR A 229 -20.50 7.95 2.83
N SER A 230 -21.42 7.88 1.87
CA SER A 230 -22.83 8.22 2.09
C SER A 230 -23.75 7.06 1.70
N PHE A 231 -23.97 6.11 2.62
CA PHE A 231 -25.13 5.23 2.53
C PHE A 231 -25.78 5.07 3.90
N LYS A 232 -27.04 5.52 3.97
CA LYS A 232 -27.93 5.37 5.11
C LYS A 232 -29.18 4.64 4.61
N ILE A 233 -29.34 3.38 5.01
CA ILE A 233 -30.56 2.61 4.76
C ILE A 233 -31.30 2.50 6.08
N THR A 234 -32.48 3.10 6.14
CA THR A 234 -33.41 3.09 7.28
C THR A 234 -34.60 2.21 6.93
N GLU A 235 -35.04 1.38 7.87
CA GLU A 235 -36.32 0.65 7.79
C GLU A 235 -37.52 1.55 8.11
#